data_AF-A0A838KBE4-F1
#
_entry.id   AF-A0A838KBE4-F1
#
_cell.length_a   1.000
_cell.length_b   1.000
_cell.length_c   1.000
_cell.angle_alpha   90.00
_cell.angle_beta   90.00
_cell.angle_gamma   90.00
#
_symmetry.space_group_name_H-M   'P 1'
#
loop_
_entity.id
_entity.type
_entity.pdbx_description
1 polymer ?
#
loop_
_entity_poly.entity_id
_entity_poly.type
_entity_poly.pdbx_seq_one_letter_code
_entity_poly.pdbx_strand_id
1 'polypeptide(L)' 'MTTDVRRASDRFATRTGWLDSKHSFSFGPHYDPDDTHFGLLLVSNDDIVAP' A
#
# COMPACT_ATOMS: atom_id res chain seq x y z
N MET A 1 -4.97 -20.18 -14.39
CA MET A 1 -4.20 -19.19 -13.61
C MET A 1 -4.75 -17.82 -13.99
N THR A 2 -5.39 -17.14 -13.06
CA THR A 2 -5.93 -15.78 -13.28
C THR A 2 -4.93 -14.78 -12.72
N THR A 3 -4.67 -13.71 -13.47
CA THR A 3 -3.87 -12.58 -13.00
C THR A 3 -4.75 -11.66 -12.16
N ASP A 4 -4.31 -11.37 -10.94
CA ASP A 4 -4.90 -10.30 -10.13
C ASP A 4 -4.21 -8.95 -10.45
N VAL A 5 -5.00 -7.88 -10.56
CA VAL A 5 -4.51 -6.54 -10.90
C VAL A 5 -5.00 -5.54 -9.87
N ARG A 6 -4.07 -4.98 -9.11
CA ARG A 6 -4.35 -3.93 -8.13
C ARG A 6 -3.96 -2.57 -8.67
N ARG A 7 -4.96 -1.73 -8.93
CA ARG A 7 -4.75 -0.42 -9.56
C ARG A 7 -4.21 0.56 -8.53
N ALA A 8 -3.39 1.50 -8.98
CA ALA A 8 -2.80 2.52 -8.12
C ALA A 8 -3.85 3.42 -7.44
N SER A 9 -5.02 3.61 -8.07
CA SER A 9 -6.14 4.40 -7.53
C SER A 9 -6.82 3.76 -6.33
N ASP A 10 -6.69 2.44 -6.19
CA ASP A 10 -7.45 1.65 -5.21
C ASP A 10 -6.61 1.41 -3.94
N ARG A 11 -5.33 1.83 -3.96
CA ARG A 11 -4.42 1.72 -2.82
C ARG A 11 -4.87 2.63 -1.69
N PHE A 12 -4.83 2.10 -0.47
CA PHE A 12 -4.98 2.94 0.71
C PHE A 12 -3.88 4.00 0.76
N ALA A 13 -4.25 5.24 1.09
CA ALA A 13 -3.33 6.37 1.13
C ALA A 13 -3.26 6.98 2.52
N THR A 14 -2.04 7.18 3.03
CA THR A 14 -1.78 7.93 4.24
C THR A 14 -1.19 9.28 3.86
N ARG A 15 -1.80 10.37 4.35
CA ARG A 15 -1.28 11.72 4.18
C ARG A 15 -1.03 12.38 5.52
N THR A 16 0.18 12.89 5.69
CA THR A 16 0.60 13.68 6.86
C THR A 16 1.17 15.03 6.37
N GLY A 17 1.70 15.84 7.29
CA GLY A 17 2.36 17.09 6.94
C GLY A 17 3.65 16.92 6.11
N TRP A 18 4.25 15.72 6.11
CA TRP A 18 5.54 15.47 5.45
C TRP A 18 5.56 14.24 4.52
N LEU A 19 4.47 13.46 4.49
CA LEU A 19 4.39 12.20 3.75
C LEU A 19 3.06 12.10 2.97
N ASP A 20 3.15 11.78 1.68
CA ASP A 20 2.06 11.18 0.90
C ASP A 20 2.48 9.76 0.53
N SER A 21 1.87 8.76 1.15
CA SER A 21 2.21 7.34 0.99
C SER A 21 1.01 6.56 0.46
N LYS A 22 1.24 5.69 -0.53
CA LYS A 22 0.24 4.76 -1.07
C LYS A 22 0.67 3.33 -0.81
N HIS A 23 -0.17 2.56 -0.14
CA HIS A 23 0.16 1.22 0.34
C HIS A 23 -0.43 0.14 -0.56
N SER A 24 0.39 -0.82 -0.99
CA SER A 24 -0.08 -1.97 -1.79
C SER A 24 -0.53 -3.16 -0.95
N PHE A 25 -0.25 -3.13 0.35
CA PHE A 25 -0.63 -4.14 1.34
C PHE A 25 -1.04 -3.42 2.64
N SER A 26 -1.68 -4.15 3.54
CA SER A 26 -1.97 -3.72 4.92
C SER A 26 -0.73 -3.13 5.58
N PHE A 27 -0.85 -1.91 6.08
CA PHE A 27 0.25 -1.18 6.70
C PHE A 27 -0.24 -0.16 7.73
N GLY A 28 0.47 -0.09 8.86
CA GLY A 28 0.17 0.84 9.94
C GLY A 28 -1.28 0.68 10.44
N PRO A 29 -2.09 1.76 10.47
CA PRO A 29 -3.47 1.71 10.93
C PRO A 29 -4.45 1.11 9.93
N HIS A 30 -4.04 0.89 8.67
CA HIS A 30 -4.88 0.24 7.66
C HIS A 30 -4.61 -1.26 7.62
N TYR A 31 -5.68 -2.02 7.81
CA TYR A 31 -5.64 -3.48 7.83
C TYR A 31 -6.78 -4.05 6.98
N ASP A 32 -6.38 -4.87 6.01
CA ASP A 32 -7.24 -5.73 5.20
C ASP A 32 -6.68 -7.17 5.30
N PRO A 33 -7.41 -8.11 5.94
CA PRO A 33 -6.93 -9.48 6.12
C PRO A 33 -6.69 -10.22 4.79
N ASP A 34 -7.35 -9.80 3.70
CA ASP A 34 -7.21 -10.39 2.37
C ASP A 34 -6.05 -9.76 1.58
N ASP A 35 -5.42 -8.72 2.14
CA ASP A 35 -4.31 -7.98 1.53
C ASP A 35 -3.18 -7.69 2.52
N THR A 36 -2.48 -8.74 2.96
CA THR A 36 -1.36 -8.59 3.90
C THR A 36 0.02 -8.75 3.26
N HIS A 37 0.14 -9.48 2.15
CA HIS A 37 1.40 -9.76 1.47
C HIS A 37 1.21 -10.46 0.11
N PHE A 38 2.27 -10.49 -0.70
CA PHE A 38 2.40 -11.37 -1.87
C PHE A 38 3.63 -12.27 -1.72
N GLY A 39 3.42 -13.53 -1.31
CA GLY A 39 4.51 -14.45 -1.00
C GLY A 39 5.39 -13.90 0.13
N LEU A 40 6.65 -13.58 -0.17
CA LEU A 40 7.57 -12.97 0.81
C LEU A 40 7.54 -11.43 0.80
N LEU A 41 6.86 -10.80 -0.16
CA LEU A 41 6.76 -9.34 -0.23
C LEU A 41 5.66 -8.87 0.73
N LEU A 42 6.07 -8.31 1.87
CA LEU A 42 5.16 -7.83 2.90
C LEU A 42 4.75 -6.36 2.70
N VAL A 43 5.65 -5.53 2.18
CA VAL A 43 5.44 -4.08 2.06
C VAL A 43 5.95 -3.59 0.72
N SER A 44 5.10 -2.84 0.01
CA SER A 44 5.46 -2.07 -1.17
C SER A 44 4.66 -0.77 -1.13
N ASN A 45 5.35 0.32 -0.84
CA ASN A 45 4.76 1.65 -0.71
C ASN A 45 5.34 2.59 -1.77
N ASP A 46 4.49 3.48 -2.26
CA ASP A 46 4.88 4.60 -3.12
C ASP A 46 4.82 5.87 -2.27
N ASP A 47 6.00 6.37 -1.89
CA ASP A 47 6.17 7.41 -0.89
C ASP A 47 6.74 8.69 -1.51
N ILE A 48 6.06 9.80 -1.28
CA ILE A 48 6.55 11.15 -1.56
C ILE A 48 6.81 11.81 -0.21
N VAL A 49 8.08 12.13 0.05
CA VAL A 49 8.54 12.78 1.28
C VAL A 49 8.83 14.25 0.99
N ALA A 50 8.33 15.14 1.84
CA ALA A 50 8.64 16.56 1.76
C ALA A 50 10.15 16.81 1.97
N PRO A 51 10.75 17.84 1.34
CA PRO A 51 12.17 18.16 1.48
C PRO A 51 12.64 18.42 2.91
#